data_AF-A0A2G8SBT2-F1
#
_entry.id   AF-A0A2G8SBT2-F1
#
_cell.length_a   1.000
_cell.length_b   1.000
_cell.length_c   1.000
_cell.angle_alpha   90.00
_cell.angle_beta   90.00
_cell.angle_gamma   90.00
#
_symmetry.space_group_name_H-M   'P 1'
#
loop_
_entity.id
_entity.type
_entity.pdbx_description
1 polymer ?
#
loop_
_entity_poly.entity_id
_entity_poly.type
_entity_poly.pdbx_seq_one_letter_code
_entity_poly.pdbx_strand_id
1 'polypeptide(L)'
;MLRSLSSRLSGSRPWSPERGGSYDILPTNNSDSRHSHTHRHSSSANPLARCCTRPIIRLLVAGSLFLFTLHFFFGFDYLAAEVSRDLSALNPNRKPPLYTDYYLQELQHPQHNPNLPYPEGGHGRYIWYANHVHGSGWGNAMQEHLFNAYLAHEAGRAFVYNNYTWNDDGSDYTDYNGHLIPSRIPIAALLQGPTAGGSWPSGDPTPRAVVKEYWDKVCPEPHAIVSDELVDAAQVDADEVLRTWVEKLKTLPGCVEITGTQVWSIWIFGSKRILTIWDALKKSPIITRFRWSKLIEDGFMKNRRYFTDTSWLRDFFWSPVYPYDVIPGLLVLHIRRGDFEEHCLHFARWGSQWNGFNQFPELPDQFVPPTPAGRGQFTEEGKDIYLRHCFPDIGQIVARVAEVRATPAGQGLKHIYIMTNGKSLWLDDLKKELAKLGGWDKIASSRDLQLNWEQQFVAQSIDMLIGQRAQVLIGNGFSSLTSNIVMLRMAKDIPPDTNRFW
;
A
#
# COMPACT_ATOMS: atom_id res chain seq x y z
N MET A 1 33.58 9.79 23.21
CA MET A 1 35.05 9.87 23.08
C MET A 1 35.32 10.24 21.63
N LEU A 2 35.86 11.38 21.20
CA LEU A 2 36.80 12.37 21.74
C LEU A 2 36.36 13.79 21.34
N ARG A 3 36.65 14.77 22.21
CA ARG A 3 36.69 16.24 21.94
C ARG A 3 37.94 16.53 21.07
N SER A 4 38.22 17.65 20.40
CA SER A 4 38.04 19.11 20.58
C SER A 4 38.71 19.77 19.33
N LEU A 5 38.46 20.99 18.82
CA LEU A 5 38.65 22.40 19.28
C LEU A 5 38.14 23.29 18.11
N SER A 6 37.34 24.37 18.28
CA SER A 6 37.73 25.75 18.68
C SER A 6 38.80 26.38 17.74
N SER A 7 38.73 27.58 17.17
CA SER A 7 37.96 28.82 17.42
C SER A 7 38.33 29.93 16.41
N ARG A 8 37.35 30.82 16.14
CA ARG A 8 37.38 32.31 16.03
C ARG A 8 38.32 33.04 15.04
N LEU A 9 37.72 34.04 14.39
CA LEU A 9 37.96 35.51 14.42
C LEU A 9 37.23 36.10 13.17
N SER A 10 36.73 37.33 13.01
CA SER A 10 36.30 38.47 13.85
C SER A 10 36.05 39.63 12.87
N GLY A 11 35.11 40.54 13.18
CA GLY A 11 35.04 41.90 12.61
C GLY A 11 34.06 42.07 11.43
N SER A 12 33.32 43.15 11.27
CA SER A 12 33.05 44.35 12.08
C SER A 12 31.85 45.07 11.45
N ARG A 13 31.12 45.83 12.28
CA ARG A 13 29.90 46.64 12.04
C ARG A 13 30.08 47.80 10.99
N PRO A 14 29.18 48.81 10.93
CA PRO A 14 27.77 48.88 10.50
C PRO A 14 27.56 50.03 9.46
N TRP A 15 26.36 50.24 8.89
CA TRP A 15 25.84 51.60 8.59
C TRP A 15 24.34 51.59 8.23
N SER A 16 23.77 52.79 8.38
CA SER A 16 22.38 53.15 8.71
C SER A 16 21.48 53.47 7.47
N PRO A 17 20.20 53.87 7.67
CA PRO A 17 19.14 53.82 6.66
C PRO A 17 18.73 55.19 6.07
N GLU A 18 18.24 55.22 4.83
CA GLU A 18 17.44 56.32 4.23
C GLU A 18 16.42 55.71 3.25
N ARG A 19 15.08 55.90 3.39
CA ARG A 19 14.22 57.07 3.08
C ARG A 19 14.09 57.41 1.58
N GLY A 20 12.88 57.18 1.03
CA GLY A 20 12.11 58.18 0.25
C GLY A 20 12.14 58.15 -1.29
N GLY A 21 10.95 58.34 -1.88
CA GLY A 21 10.68 58.68 -3.30
C GLY A 21 9.96 57.55 -4.05
N SER A 22 8.64 57.53 -4.29
CA SER A 22 7.70 58.48 -4.94
C SER A 22 8.03 58.76 -6.41
N TYR A 23 7.15 58.33 -7.33
CA TYR A 23 6.66 58.99 -8.58
C TYR A 23 5.50 58.11 -9.15
N ASP A 24 4.24 58.56 -9.07
CA ASP A 24 3.40 59.24 -10.10
C ASP A 24 2.87 58.29 -11.20
N ILE A 25 1.57 57.91 -11.20
CA ILE A 25 0.33 58.60 -11.65
C ILE A 25 0.28 58.82 -13.18
N LEU A 26 -0.79 58.35 -13.82
CA LEU A 26 -1.56 59.02 -14.91
C LEU A 26 -2.90 58.27 -15.18
N PRO A 27 -3.91 58.90 -15.83
CA PRO A 27 -5.23 59.13 -15.21
C PRO A 27 -6.44 58.67 -16.08
N THR A 28 -7.68 58.93 -15.63
CA THR A 28 -8.68 59.72 -16.42
C THR A 28 -10.02 59.95 -15.69
N ASN A 29 -10.24 61.23 -15.37
CA ASN A 29 -11.44 62.06 -15.50
C ASN A 29 -12.86 61.46 -15.40
N ASN A 30 -13.63 62.04 -14.47
CA ASN A 30 -15.06 62.23 -14.60
C ASN A 30 -15.49 63.57 -13.97
N SER A 31 -16.62 64.12 -14.43
CA SER A 31 -17.28 65.39 -14.03
C SER A 31 -16.69 66.68 -14.66
N ASP A 32 -17.44 67.71 -15.06
CA ASP A 32 -18.88 67.95 -15.08
C ASP A 32 -19.19 69.19 -15.95
N SER A 33 -20.49 69.34 -16.26
CA SER A 33 -21.22 70.61 -16.44
C SER A 33 -21.44 71.25 -17.84
N ARG A 34 -22.75 71.25 -18.17
CA ARG A 34 -23.60 72.33 -18.73
C ARG A 34 -23.31 72.89 -20.14
N HIS A 35 -24.26 72.67 -21.04
CA HIS A 35 -24.99 73.77 -21.68
C HIS A 35 -26.36 73.33 -22.20
N SER A 36 -27.38 74.15 -21.90
CA SER A 36 -28.71 74.14 -22.47
C SER A 36 -28.68 74.60 -23.93
N HIS A 37 -29.43 73.96 -24.83
CA HIS A 37 -30.23 74.66 -25.84
C HIS A 37 -31.28 73.72 -26.47
N THR A 38 -32.47 74.27 -26.60
CA THR A 38 -33.68 73.80 -27.27
C THR A 38 -33.51 73.67 -28.78
N HIS A 39 -34.02 72.59 -29.40
CA HIS A 39 -34.95 72.64 -30.55
C HIS A 39 -35.33 71.25 -31.12
N ARG A 40 -36.65 71.08 -31.30
CA ARG A 40 -37.42 70.38 -32.37
C ARG A 40 -37.03 68.99 -32.92
N HIS A 41 -38.02 68.09 -32.80
CA HIS A 41 -38.56 67.13 -33.78
C HIS A 41 -37.66 66.68 -34.95
N SER A 42 -37.37 65.37 -35.00
CA SER A 42 -37.72 64.49 -36.13
C SER A 42 -37.31 63.04 -35.84
N SER A 43 -38.12 62.12 -36.35
CA SER A 43 -38.04 60.66 -36.35
C SER A 43 -36.68 60.02 -36.69
N SER A 44 -36.34 58.90 -36.03
CA SER A 44 -36.03 57.63 -36.73
C SER A 44 -35.72 56.51 -35.73
N ALA A 45 -36.13 55.30 -36.10
CA ALA A 45 -36.11 54.09 -35.29
C ALA A 45 -34.70 53.56 -35.01
N ASN A 46 -34.52 52.94 -33.84
CA ASN A 46 -33.45 51.98 -33.60
C ASN A 46 -34.01 50.80 -32.76
N PRO A 47 -34.33 49.64 -33.37
CA PRO A 47 -34.98 48.53 -32.69
C PRO A 47 -33.95 47.49 -32.25
N LEU A 48 -33.05 47.79 -31.30
CA LEU A 48 -32.04 46.79 -30.88
C LEU A 48 -31.49 46.97 -29.45
N ALA A 49 -32.29 47.47 -28.51
CA ALA A 49 -31.84 47.60 -27.12
C ALA A 49 -32.96 47.40 -26.10
N ARG A 50 -33.69 46.28 -26.17
CA ARG A 50 -34.67 45.92 -25.13
C ARG A 50 -35.07 44.44 -25.14
N CYS A 51 -34.09 43.52 -25.08
CA CYS A 51 -34.42 42.09 -24.96
C CYS A 51 -33.46 41.24 -24.13
N CYS A 52 -32.74 41.82 -23.16
CA CYS A 52 -32.10 41.03 -22.10
C CYS A 52 -32.81 41.31 -20.78
N THR A 53 -33.97 40.69 -20.70
CA THR A 53 -34.95 40.77 -19.63
C THR A 53 -34.35 40.25 -18.32
N ARG A 54 -34.86 40.76 -17.19
CA ARG A 54 -34.59 40.32 -15.81
C ARG A 54 -34.42 38.79 -15.58
N PRO A 55 -35.05 37.86 -16.35
CA PRO A 55 -34.79 36.43 -16.24
C PRO A 55 -33.35 36.00 -16.52
N ILE A 56 -32.65 36.64 -17.46
CA ILE A 56 -31.25 36.27 -17.80
C ILE A 56 -30.33 36.62 -16.63
N ILE A 57 -30.52 37.80 -16.04
CA ILE A 57 -29.76 38.22 -14.86
C ILE A 57 -30.04 37.28 -13.67
N ARG A 58 -31.29 36.85 -13.47
CA ARG A 58 -31.65 35.87 -12.42
C ARG A 58 -31.02 34.50 -12.66
N LEU A 59 -30.95 34.04 -13.91
CA LEU A 59 -30.28 32.77 -14.27
C LEU A 59 -28.76 32.85 -14.06
N LEU A 60 -28.14 33.98 -14.39
CA LEU A 60 -26.72 34.19 -14.15
C LEU A 60 -26.39 34.24 -12.65
N VAL A 61 -27.21 34.93 -11.85
CA VAL A 61 -27.04 34.96 -10.38
C VAL A 61 -27.27 33.59 -9.76
N ALA A 62 -28.31 32.86 -10.19
CA ALA A 62 -28.57 31.49 -9.72
C ALA A 62 -27.45 30.51 -10.12
N GLY A 63 -26.95 30.62 -11.36
CA GLY A 63 -25.82 29.82 -11.83
C GLY A 63 -24.53 30.14 -11.07
N SER A 64 -24.27 31.41 -10.76
CA SER A 64 -23.11 31.83 -9.97
C SER A 64 -23.21 31.37 -8.51
N LEU A 65 -24.40 31.46 -7.88
CA LEU A 65 -24.65 30.92 -6.53
C LEU A 65 -24.50 29.40 -6.48
N PHE A 66 -24.99 28.68 -7.51
CA PHE A 66 -24.84 27.23 -7.63
C PHE A 66 -23.37 26.81 -7.81
N LEU A 67 -22.62 27.50 -8.67
CA LEU A 67 -21.18 27.27 -8.83
C LEU A 67 -20.40 27.61 -7.56
N PHE A 68 -20.79 28.68 -6.86
CA PHE A 68 -20.20 29.03 -5.56
C PHE A 68 -20.53 27.97 -4.50
N THR A 69 -21.76 27.43 -4.46
CA THR A 69 -22.09 26.34 -3.52
C THR A 69 -21.38 25.05 -3.89
N LEU A 70 -21.28 24.69 -5.17
CA LEU A 70 -20.45 23.56 -5.61
C LEU A 70 -18.98 23.77 -5.19
N HIS A 71 -18.40 24.94 -5.48
CA HIS A 71 -17.02 25.23 -5.09
C HIS A 71 -16.85 25.26 -3.56
N PHE A 72 -17.85 25.75 -2.82
CA PHE A 72 -17.83 25.76 -1.37
C PHE A 72 -17.95 24.35 -0.80
N PHE A 73 -18.91 23.53 -1.22
CA PHE A 73 -19.06 22.17 -0.68
C PHE A 73 -17.93 21.23 -1.14
N PHE A 74 -17.56 21.22 -2.42
CA PHE A 74 -16.49 20.35 -2.92
C PHE A 74 -15.08 20.88 -2.61
N GLY A 75 -14.91 22.21 -2.55
CA GLY A 75 -13.65 22.84 -2.13
C GLY A 75 -13.44 22.79 -0.62
N PHE A 76 -14.51 22.81 0.20
CA PHE A 76 -14.42 22.61 1.64
C PHE A 76 -14.14 21.15 2.00
N ASP A 77 -14.63 20.17 1.23
CA ASP A 77 -14.21 18.77 1.40
C ASP A 77 -12.73 18.56 1.09
N TYR A 78 -12.19 19.26 0.08
CA TYR A 78 -10.77 19.24 -0.25
C TYR A 78 -9.94 19.96 0.83
N LEU A 79 -10.36 21.16 1.23
CA LEU A 79 -9.71 21.94 2.28
C LEU A 79 -9.79 21.21 3.63
N ALA A 80 -10.90 20.57 3.98
CA ALA A 80 -11.05 19.80 5.21
C ALA A 80 -10.24 18.51 5.21
N ALA A 81 -10.03 17.87 4.05
CA ALA A 81 -9.13 16.72 3.94
C ALA A 81 -7.66 17.13 4.09
N GLU A 82 -7.26 18.25 3.49
CA GLU A 82 -5.90 18.80 3.61
C GLU A 82 -5.65 19.33 5.03
N VAL A 83 -6.60 20.08 5.58
CA VAL A 83 -6.59 20.56 6.97
C VAL A 83 -6.66 19.41 7.96
N SER A 84 -7.35 18.29 7.69
CA SER A 84 -7.32 17.13 8.59
C SER A 84 -5.96 16.41 8.58
N ARG A 85 -5.25 16.39 7.45
CA ARG A 85 -3.88 15.87 7.38
C ARG A 85 -2.88 16.78 8.07
N ASP A 86 -2.97 18.07 7.80
CA ASP A 86 -2.20 19.08 8.51
C ASP A 86 -2.56 19.08 10.00
N LEU A 87 -3.83 18.86 10.39
CA LEU A 87 -4.24 18.78 11.80
C LEU A 87 -3.74 17.52 12.51
N SER A 88 -3.61 16.39 11.81
CA SER A 88 -2.88 15.23 12.36
C SER A 88 -1.38 15.49 12.49
N ALA A 89 -0.80 16.34 11.64
CA ALA A 89 0.55 16.86 11.82
C ALA A 89 0.64 17.97 12.90
N LEU A 90 -0.46 18.67 13.20
CA LEU A 90 -0.55 19.77 14.18
C LEU A 90 -0.83 19.32 15.62
N ASN A 91 -1.10 18.03 15.87
CA ASN A 91 -1.01 17.48 17.22
C ASN A 91 0.24 16.61 17.36
N PRO A 92 1.44 17.21 17.53
CA PRO A 92 2.69 16.46 17.72
C PRO A 92 2.66 15.54 18.94
N ASN A 93 1.67 15.66 19.83
CA ASN A 93 1.47 14.79 20.98
C ASN A 93 0.53 13.60 20.68
N ARG A 94 -0.13 13.55 19.51
CA ARG A 94 -1.00 12.42 19.15
C ARG A 94 -0.12 11.24 18.74
N LYS A 95 -0.01 10.26 19.65
CA LYS A 95 0.74 9.05 19.40
C LYS A 95 0.04 8.15 18.37
N PRO A 96 0.80 7.31 17.64
CA PRO A 96 0.23 6.25 16.82
C PRO A 96 -0.72 5.35 17.63
N PRO A 97 -1.70 4.70 16.97
CA PRO A 97 -2.60 3.78 17.64
C PRO A 97 -1.87 2.48 18.00
N LEU A 98 -2.21 1.94 19.16
CA LEU A 98 -1.72 0.62 19.63
C LEU A 98 -2.71 -0.51 19.31
N TYR A 99 -3.82 -0.20 18.63
CA TYR A 99 -4.82 -1.18 18.19
C TYR A 99 -5.35 -2.07 19.32
N THR A 100 -5.52 -1.51 20.52
CA THR A 100 -5.89 -2.25 21.73
C THR A 100 -7.15 -3.10 21.54
N ASP A 101 -8.16 -2.60 20.83
CA ASP A 101 -9.40 -3.35 20.59
C ASP A 101 -9.17 -4.60 19.74
N TYR A 102 -8.30 -4.52 18.72
CA TYR A 102 -7.91 -5.67 17.90
C TYR A 102 -7.13 -6.69 18.72
N TYR A 103 -6.19 -6.22 19.55
CA TYR A 103 -5.43 -7.08 20.44
C TYR A 103 -6.34 -7.81 21.45
N LEU A 104 -7.27 -7.09 22.08
CA LEU A 104 -8.24 -7.68 23.01
C LEU A 104 -9.15 -8.70 22.32
N GLN A 105 -9.53 -8.46 21.06
CA GLN A 105 -10.29 -9.42 20.26
C GLN A 105 -9.49 -10.71 20.03
N GLU A 106 -8.21 -10.60 19.67
CA GLU A 106 -7.35 -11.77 19.47
C GLU A 106 -7.25 -12.59 20.77
N LEU A 107 -7.03 -11.95 21.92
CA LEU A 107 -6.98 -12.64 23.22
C LEU A 107 -8.25 -13.42 23.55
N GLN A 108 -9.41 -12.97 23.07
CA GLN A 108 -10.73 -13.55 23.38
C GLN A 108 -11.16 -14.66 22.40
N HIS A 109 -10.29 -15.09 21.49
CA HIS A 109 -10.63 -16.17 20.57
C HIS A 109 -11.05 -17.46 21.28
N PRO A 110 -12.07 -18.18 20.79
CA PRO A 110 -12.63 -19.36 21.45
C PRO A 110 -11.64 -20.53 21.56
N GLN A 111 -10.63 -20.59 20.68
CA GLN A 111 -9.55 -21.58 20.77
C GLN A 111 -8.56 -21.33 21.92
N HIS A 112 -8.62 -20.17 22.59
CA HIS A 112 -7.81 -19.86 23.77
C HIS A 112 -8.40 -20.44 25.06
N ASN A 113 -8.88 -21.68 24.99
CA ASN A 113 -9.44 -22.41 26.13
C ASN A 113 -8.62 -23.69 26.37
N PRO A 114 -7.90 -23.81 27.49
CA PRO A 114 -7.05 -24.97 27.76
C PRO A 114 -7.83 -26.28 27.94
N ASN A 115 -9.15 -26.22 28.16
CA ASN A 115 -9.99 -27.41 28.32
C ASN A 115 -10.55 -27.96 27.00
N LEU A 116 -10.16 -27.40 25.85
CA LEU A 116 -10.56 -27.94 24.55
C LEU A 116 -9.94 -29.32 24.31
N PRO A 117 -10.63 -30.20 23.56
CA PRO A 117 -10.07 -31.49 23.19
C PRO A 117 -8.90 -31.34 22.22
N TYR A 118 -8.03 -32.35 22.21
CA TYR A 118 -6.99 -32.50 21.20
C TYR A 118 -7.59 -32.43 19.78
N PRO A 119 -6.95 -31.75 18.80
CA PRO A 119 -5.59 -31.18 18.83
C PRO A 119 -5.45 -29.76 19.38
N GLU A 120 -6.50 -29.19 19.96
CA GLU A 120 -6.49 -27.89 20.65
C GLU A 120 -6.33 -28.05 22.18
N GLY A 121 -6.45 -26.96 22.93
CA GLY A 121 -6.40 -26.98 24.39
C GLY A 121 -4.99 -27.13 24.98
N GLY A 122 -4.91 -27.43 26.28
CA GLY A 122 -3.65 -27.50 27.02
C GLY A 122 -2.71 -28.64 26.60
N HIS A 123 -3.25 -29.64 25.90
CA HIS A 123 -2.49 -30.76 25.32
C HIS A 123 -2.43 -30.69 23.79
N GLY A 124 -2.74 -29.53 23.22
CA GLY A 124 -2.75 -29.32 21.78
C GLY A 124 -1.36 -29.37 21.15
N ARG A 125 -1.34 -29.35 19.81
CA ARG A 125 -0.11 -29.29 19.03
C ARG A 125 0.10 -27.89 18.50
N TYR A 126 1.18 -27.23 18.93
CA TYR A 126 1.47 -25.84 18.58
C TYR A 126 2.83 -25.73 17.89
N ILE A 127 2.98 -24.69 17.07
CA ILE A 127 4.26 -24.28 16.51
C ILE A 127 4.37 -22.77 16.56
N TRP A 128 5.42 -22.29 17.22
CA TRP A 128 5.78 -20.88 17.29
C TRP A 128 7.12 -20.64 16.61
N TYR A 129 7.17 -19.56 15.84
CA TYR A 129 8.35 -19.11 15.10
C TYR A 129 8.93 -17.91 15.83
N ALA A 130 9.89 -18.15 16.74
CA ALA A 130 10.58 -17.09 17.46
C ALA A 130 11.45 -16.24 16.52
N ASN A 131 11.92 -16.87 15.44
CA ASN A 131 12.74 -16.29 14.37
C ASN A 131 11.95 -15.55 13.26
N HIS A 132 10.66 -15.22 13.45
CA HIS A 132 9.87 -14.48 12.47
C HIS A 132 10.45 -13.07 12.18
N VAL A 133 10.16 -12.52 11.00
CA VAL A 133 10.70 -11.23 10.57
C VAL A 133 10.27 -10.06 11.46
N HIS A 134 11.25 -9.24 11.81
CA HIS A 134 11.07 -7.90 12.40
C HIS A 134 11.72 -6.82 11.54
N GLY A 135 11.46 -5.55 11.86
CA GLY A 135 12.14 -4.39 11.25
C GLY A 135 11.99 -4.29 9.73
N SER A 136 10.98 -4.96 9.16
CA SER A 136 10.77 -5.07 7.73
C SER A 136 9.39 -4.58 7.34
N GLY A 137 9.26 -4.08 6.10
CA GLY A 137 7.97 -3.66 5.56
C GLY A 137 6.95 -4.81 5.49
N TRP A 138 5.67 -4.46 5.59
CA TRP A 138 4.55 -5.40 5.59
C TRP A 138 4.58 -6.42 4.44
N GLY A 139 5.08 -6.06 3.25
CA GLY A 139 5.24 -7.00 2.14
C GLY A 139 6.04 -8.25 2.51
N ASN A 140 7.17 -8.08 3.21
CA ASN A 140 8.00 -9.22 3.66
C ASN A 140 7.34 -9.97 4.81
N ALA A 141 6.80 -9.23 5.79
CA ALA A 141 6.12 -9.83 6.95
C ALA A 141 4.90 -10.66 6.58
N MET A 142 4.09 -10.18 5.63
CA MET A 142 2.95 -10.91 5.12
C MET A 142 3.35 -12.20 4.38
N GLN A 143 4.43 -12.16 3.58
CA GLN A 143 4.93 -13.36 2.90
C GLN A 143 5.27 -14.44 3.91
N GLU A 144 6.11 -14.11 4.89
CA GLU A 144 6.52 -15.07 5.91
C GLU A 144 5.34 -15.52 6.78
N HIS A 145 4.44 -14.62 7.19
CA HIS A 145 3.27 -14.95 7.99
C HIS A 145 2.38 -16.01 7.33
N LEU A 146 2.06 -15.82 6.04
CA LEU A 146 1.23 -16.78 5.30
C LEU A 146 1.94 -18.13 5.15
N PHE A 147 3.24 -18.11 4.92
CA PHE A 147 4.05 -19.32 4.74
C PHE A 147 4.28 -20.10 6.04
N ASN A 148 4.50 -19.40 7.16
CA ASN A 148 4.52 -20.01 8.49
C ASN A 148 3.17 -20.62 8.85
N ALA A 149 2.07 -19.93 8.55
CA ALA A 149 0.73 -20.48 8.73
C ALA A 149 0.50 -21.73 7.86
N TYR A 150 1.00 -21.74 6.62
CA TYR A 150 0.91 -22.89 5.72
C TYR A 150 1.73 -24.08 6.21
N LEU A 151 2.97 -23.87 6.66
CA LEU A 151 3.76 -24.95 7.25
C LEU A 151 3.09 -25.54 8.49
N ALA A 152 2.57 -24.69 9.38
CA ALA A 152 1.85 -25.14 10.57
C ALA A 152 0.63 -26.00 10.20
N HIS A 153 -0.14 -25.56 9.20
CA HIS A 153 -1.28 -26.30 8.67
C HIS A 153 -0.88 -27.68 8.14
N GLU A 154 0.11 -27.76 7.25
CA GLU A 154 0.57 -29.04 6.68
C GLU A 154 1.20 -29.99 7.71
N ALA A 155 1.72 -29.45 8.81
CA ALA A 155 2.23 -30.21 9.95
C ALA A 155 1.12 -30.69 10.92
N GLY A 156 -0.13 -30.25 10.73
CA GLY A 156 -1.25 -30.52 11.63
C GLY A 156 -1.05 -29.90 13.01
N ARG A 157 -0.61 -28.63 13.04
CA ARG A 157 -0.27 -27.86 14.25
C ARG A 157 -0.96 -26.50 14.21
N ALA A 158 -1.28 -25.99 15.39
CA ALA A 158 -1.82 -24.66 15.57
C ALA A 158 -0.69 -23.66 15.34
N PHE A 159 -0.87 -22.80 14.35
CA PHE A 159 0.02 -21.68 14.11
C PHE A 159 -0.06 -20.70 15.28
N VAL A 160 1.06 -20.46 15.95
CA VAL A 160 1.16 -19.40 16.96
C VAL A 160 1.60 -18.13 16.25
N TYR A 161 0.66 -17.24 15.97
CA TYR A 161 0.95 -16.01 15.24
C TYR A 161 1.44 -14.91 16.17
N ASN A 162 2.33 -14.08 15.64
CA ASN A 162 2.83 -12.88 16.30
C ASN A 162 2.23 -11.64 15.64
N ASN A 163 2.27 -10.51 16.35
CA ASN A 163 1.97 -9.21 15.78
C ASN A 163 2.89 -8.90 14.59
N TYR A 164 2.43 -8.07 13.66
CA TYR A 164 3.35 -7.41 12.73
C TYR A 164 4.27 -6.50 13.54
N THR A 165 5.55 -6.84 13.60
CA THR A 165 6.50 -6.27 14.56
C THR A 165 7.61 -5.52 13.82
N TRP A 166 7.75 -4.24 14.13
CA TRP A 166 8.85 -3.41 13.67
C TRP A 166 10.02 -3.45 14.67
N ASN A 167 9.72 -3.34 15.97
CA ASN A 167 10.69 -3.40 17.06
C ASN A 167 10.12 -4.25 18.20
N ASP A 168 10.94 -5.14 18.77
CA ASP A 168 10.56 -6.12 19.77
C ASP A 168 11.18 -5.85 21.16
N ASP A 169 11.87 -4.72 21.33
CA ASP A 169 12.51 -4.29 22.60
C ASP A 169 11.53 -3.96 23.76
N GLY A 170 10.24 -4.22 23.58
CA GLY A 170 9.17 -3.93 24.52
C GLY A 170 8.58 -2.52 24.39
N SER A 171 9.12 -1.65 23.54
CA SER A 171 8.55 -0.34 23.26
C SER A 171 7.17 -0.44 22.60
N ASP A 172 6.33 0.56 22.86
CA ASP A 172 5.05 0.74 22.18
C ASP A 172 5.21 1.41 20.80
N TYR A 173 6.29 2.19 20.65
CA TYR A 173 6.53 3.03 19.49
C TYR A 173 7.98 2.98 19.03
N THR A 174 8.18 3.09 17.72
CA THR A 174 9.50 3.19 17.09
C THR A 174 9.59 4.48 16.28
N ASP A 175 10.75 5.14 16.31
CA ASP A 175 11.07 6.21 15.36
C ASP A 175 11.52 5.57 14.04
N TYR A 176 10.81 5.88 12.96
CA TYR A 176 11.17 5.48 11.60
C TYR A 176 11.32 6.72 10.73
N ASN A 177 12.57 7.07 10.41
CA ASN A 177 12.91 8.25 9.62
C ASN A 177 12.32 9.57 10.18
N GLY A 178 12.34 9.74 11.51
CA GLY A 178 11.78 10.92 12.18
C GLY A 178 10.26 10.92 12.31
N HIS A 179 9.61 9.79 11.99
CA HIS A 179 8.18 9.58 12.19
C HIS A 179 7.94 8.47 13.21
N LEU A 180 7.17 8.78 14.25
CA LEU A 180 6.76 7.79 15.23
C LEU A 180 5.75 6.83 14.61
N ILE A 181 6.00 5.52 14.69
CA ILE A 181 5.11 4.44 14.26
C ILE A 181 4.84 3.48 15.43
N PRO A 182 3.75 2.69 15.40
CA PRO A 182 3.57 1.60 16.36
C PRO A 182 4.70 0.58 16.21
N SER A 183 5.31 0.15 17.31
CA SER A 183 6.32 -0.91 17.26
C SER A 183 5.71 -2.26 16.86
N ARG A 184 4.42 -2.46 17.18
CA ARG A 184 3.67 -3.70 16.97
C ARG A 184 2.25 -3.37 16.51
N ILE A 185 1.76 -4.14 15.54
CA ILE A 185 0.37 -4.08 15.06
C ILE A 185 -0.23 -5.50 15.18
N PRO A 186 -1.32 -5.70 15.95
CA PRO A 186 -2.06 -6.95 16.00
C PRO A 186 -2.44 -7.44 14.60
N ILE A 187 -2.32 -8.74 14.36
CA ILE A 187 -2.59 -9.33 13.04
C ILE A 187 -4.04 -9.12 12.63
N ALA A 188 -4.98 -9.13 13.58
CA ALA A 188 -6.39 -8.85 13.35
C ALA A 188 -6.66 -7.43 12.81
N ALA A 189 -5.74 -6.48 12.98
CA ALA A 189 -5.83 -5.16 12.36
C ALA A 189 -5.46 -5.18 10.87
N LEU A 190 -4.77 -6.22 10.38
CA LEU A 190 -4.29 -6.37 9.00
C LEU A 190 -5.04 -7.46 8.24
N LEU A 191 -5.26 -8.62 8.88
CA LEU A 191 -5.78 -9.85 8.29
C LEU A 191 -6.98 -10.39 9.08
N GLN A 192 -7.74 -11.25 8.40
CA GLN A 192 -8.81 -12.09 8.91
C GLN A 192 -8.67 -13.48 8.29
N GLY A 193 -9.40 -14.46 8.84
CA GLY A 193 -9.37 -15.84 8.37
C GLY A 193 -8.42 -16.70 9.20
N PRO A 194 -8.14 -17.95 8.78
CA PRO A 194 -7.45 -18.92 9.61
C PRO A 194 -6.06 -18.49 10.10
N THR A 195 -5.33 -17.71 9.28
CA THR A 195 -4.00 -17.18 9.60
C THR A 195 -4.00 -16.12 10.70
N ALA A 196 -5.18 -15.63 11.08
CA ALA A 196 -5.42 -14.64 12.14
C ALA A 196 -6.37 -15.20 13.21
N GLY A 197 -6.37 -16.52 13.43
CA GLY A 197 -7.23 -17.17 14.44
C GLY A 197 -8.69 -17.39 14.02
N GLY A 198 -9.02 -17.18 12.75
CA GLY A 198 -10.33 -17.52 12.19
C GLY A 198 -10.58 -19.03 12.11
N SER A 199 -11.82 -19.41 11.81
CA SER A 199 -12.20 -20.83 11.67
C SER A 199 -11.69 -21.42 10.35
N TRP A 200 -11.29 -22.70 10.40
CA TRP A 200 -11.00 -23.49 9.22
C TRP A 200 -12.26 -23.81 8.41
N PRO A 201 -12.13 -24.23 7.14
CA PRO A 201 -13.23 -24.84 6.39
C PRO A 201 -13.83 -26.05 7.13
N SER A 202 -15.11 -26.32 6.88
CA SER A 202 -15.77 -27.50 7.46
C SER A 202 -15.03 -28.78 7.07
N GLY A 203 -14.75 -29.64 8.08
CA GLY A 203 -14.07 -30.91 7.89
C GLY A 203 -12.54 -30.85 7.97
N ASP A 204 -11.96 -29.66 8.13
CA ASP A 204 -10.52 -29.52 8.38
C ASP A 204 -10.20 -29.89 9.84
N PRO A 205 -9.32 -30.89 10.08
CA PRO A 205 -9.00 -31.34 11.43
C PRO A 205 -7.89 -30.52 12.11
N THR A 206 -7.30 -29.56 11.41
CA THR A 206 -6.15 -28.78 11.91
C THR A 206 -6.60 -27.91 13.09
N PRO A 207 -5.84 -27.83 14.20
CA PRO A 207 -6.18 -26.92 15.30
C PRO A 207 -6.06 -25.45 14.85
N ARG A 208 -6.90 -24.57 15.40
CA ARG A 208 -6.92 -23.14 15.00
C ARG A 208 -5.68 -22.40 15.50
N ALA A 209 -5.32 -21.36 14.74
CA ALA A 209 -4.20 -20.50 15.09
C ALA A 209 -4.48 -19.73 16.40
N VAL A 210 -3.45 -19.53 17.20
CA VAL A 210 -3.53 -18.90 18.53
C VAL A 210 -2.53 -17.77 18.68
N VAL A 211 -2.81 -16.85 19.59
CA VAL A 211 -1.85 -15.81 19.98
C VAL A 211 -0.74 -16.38 20.86
N LYS A 212 0.41 -15.72 20.82
CA LYS A 212 1.58 -16.05 21.63
C LYS A 212 1.28 -16.09 23.13
N GLU A 213 0.44 -15.22 23.65
CA GLU A 213 0.08 -15.15 25.07
C GLU A 213 -0.73 -16.36 25.55
N TYR A 214 -1.50 -17.00 24.66
CA TYR A 214 -2.16 -18.26 24.97
C TYR A 214 -1.15 -19.41 24.93
N TRP A 215 -0.28 -19.44 23.91
CA TRP A 215 0.82 -20.41 23.81
C TRP A 215 1.70 -20.38 25.07
N ASP A 216 2.08 -19.21 25.57
CA ASP A 216 2.90 -19.06 26.78
C ASP A 216 2.28 -19.72 28.02
N LYS A 217 0.94 -19.81 28.07
CA LYS A 217 0.22 -20.45 29.18
C LYS A 217 0.17 -21.97 29.06
N VAL A 218 0.09 -22.49 27.84
CA VAL A 218 -0.10 -23.94 27.59
C VAL A 218 1.17 -24.67 27.15
N CYS A 219 2.23 -23.94 26.84
CA CYS A 219 3.52 -24.46 26.36
C CYS A 219 4.69 -23.89 27.17
N PRO A 220 4.79 -24.13 28.49
CA PRO A 220 5.88 -23.58 29.31
C PRO A 220 7.26 -24.15 28.96
N GLU A 221 7.32 -25.34 28.37
CA GLU A 221 8.56 -26.04 27.99
C GLU A 221 8.44 -26.58 26.55
N PRO A 222 8.52 -25.71 25.53
CA PRO A 222 8.42 -26.15 24.13
C PRO A 222 9.66 -26.93 23.70
N HIS A 223 9.50 -27.81 22.72
CA HIS A 223 10.64 -28.43 22.04
C HIS A 223 11.28 -27.42 21.09
N ALA A 224 12.45 -26.90 21.45
CA ALA A 224 13.18 -25.93 20.64
C ALA A 224 13.93 -26.62 19.48
N ILE A 225 13.85 -26.04 18.28
CA ILE A 225 14.59 -26.46 17.08
C ILE A 225 15.26 -25.23 16.48
N VAL A 226 16.57 -25.32 16.22
CA VAL A 226 17.29 -24.30 15.47
C VAL A 226 17.09 -24.58 13.98
N SER A 227 16.51 -23.62 13.26
CA SER A 227 16.09 -23.80 11.85
C SER A 227 17.23 -24.26 10.94
N ASP A 228 18.42 -23.67 11.13
CA ASP A 228 19.63 -23.91 10.34
C ASP A 228 20.15 -25.36 10.42
N GLU A 229 19.79 -26.10 11.46
CA GLU A 229 20.24 -27.48 11.66
C GLU A 229 19.45 -28.48 10.81
N LEU A 230 18.26 -28.08 10.34
CA LEU A 230 17.35 -28.98 9.62
C LEU A 230 17.49 -28.87 8.11
N VAL A 231 17.48 -27.65 7.58
CA VAL A 231 17.55 -27.39 6.14
C VAL A 231 18.17 -26.03 5.87
N ASP A 232 19.16 -25.97 4.98
CA ASP A 232 19.65 -24.70 4.46
C ASP A 232 18.68 -24.15 3.43
N ALA A 233 17.68 -23.41 3.91
CA ALA A 233 16.65 -22.77 3.09
C ALA A 233 17.26 -21.81 2.04
N ALA A 234 18.50 -21.36 2.18
CA ALA A 234 19.15 -20.55 1.15
C ALA A 234 19.50 -21.34 -0.11
N GLN A 235 19.58 -22.68 -0.06
CA GLN A 235 20.09 -23.52 -1.16
C GLN A 235 19.04 -24.42 -1.82
N VAL A 236 17.90 -24.66 -1.17
CA VAL A 236 16.87 -25.59 -1.67
C VAL A 236 15.60 -24.89 -2.16
N ASP A 237 14.72 -25.64 -2.80
CA ASP A 237 13.41 -25.15 -3.26
C ASP A 237 12.37 -25.12 -2.12
N ALA A 238 11.30 -24.34 -2.29
CA ALA A 238 10.33 -24.11 -1.22
C ALA A 238 9.52 -25.37 -0.83
N ASP A 239 9.26 -26.25 -1.78
CA ASP A 239 8.63 -27.55 -1.55
C ASP A 239 9.53 -28.50 -0.76
N GLU A 240 10.85 -28.47 -0.99
CA GLU A 240 11.82 -29.22 -0.20
C GLU A 240 11.89 -28.71 1.25
N VAL A 241 11.90 -27.39 1.45
CA VAL A 241 11.79 -26.79 2.80
C VAL A 241 10.51 -27.25 3.48
N LEU A 242 9.35 -27.12 2.81
CA LEU A 242 8.06 -27.53 3.37
C LEU A 242 8.09 -29.01 3.78
N ARG A 243 8.47 -29.89 2.86
CA ARG A 243 8.46 -31.34 3.08
C ARG A 243 9.35 -31.72 4.24
N THR A 244 10.58 -31.21 4.29
CA THR A 244 11.55 -31.51 5.35
C THR A 244 11.03 -31.07 6.72
N TRP A 245 10.46 -29.86 6.80
CA TRP A 245 9.86 -29.38 8.05
C TRP A 245 8.61 -30.17 8.45
N VAL A 246 7.71 -30.47 7.51
CA VAL A 246 6.49 -31.25 7.80
C VAL A 246 6.84 -32.65 8.30
N GLU A 247 7.79 -33.34 7.66
CA GLU A 247 8.29 -34.66 8.08
C GLU A 247 8.82 -34.59 9.52
N LYS A 248 9.71 -33.62 9.81
CA LYS A 248 10.26 -33.42 11.15
C LYS A 248 9.17 -33.12 12.19
N LEU A 249 8.30 -32.15 11.91
CA LEU A 249 7.27 -31.68 12.84
C LEU A 249 6.22 -32.73 13.16
N LYS A 250 5.94 -33.67 12.25
CA LYS A 250 5.04 -34.81 12.47
C LYS A 250 5.59 -35.82 13.48
N THR A 251 6.91 -35.92 13.65
CA THR A 251 7.54 -36.81 14.65
C THR A 251 7.47 -36.30 16.08
N LEU A 252 7.19 -35.00 16.27
CA LEU A 252 7.22 -34.35 17.58
C LEU A 252 5.82 -34.27 18.20
N PRO A 253 5.69 -34.50 19.52
CA PRO A 253 4.46 -34.22 20.26
C PRO A 253 4.36 -32.73 20.64
N GLY A 254 3.21 -32.31 21.14
CA GLY A 254 3.03 -31.05 21.87
C GLY A 254 3.49 -29.78 21.15
N CYS A 255 4.17 -28.90 21.89
CA CYS A 255 4.59 -27.57 21.45
C CYS A 255 6.00 -27.55 20.86
N VAL A 256 6.18 -26.83 19.75
CA VAL A 256 7.48 -26.63 19.11
C VAL A 256 7.78 -25.14 19.02
N GLU A 257 9.01 -24.77 19.33
CA GLU A 257 9.57 -23.43 19.13
C GLU A 257 10.68 -23.51 18.08
N ILE A 258 10.65 -22.61 17.10
CA ILE A 258 11.71 -22.51 16.08
C ILE A 258 12.51 -21.23 16.30
N THR A 259 13.83 -21.38 16.41
CA THR A 259 14.82 -20.31 16.58
C THR A 259 15.85 -20.34 15.44
N GLY A 260 16.85 -19.45 15.48
CA GLY A 260 17.89 -19.36 14.42
C GLY A 260 17.46 -18.48 13.25
N THR A 261 17.89 -18.81 12.02
CA THR A 261 17.43 -18.09 10.82
C THR A 261 15.99 -18.42 10.47
N GLN A 262 15.32 -17.51 9.75
CA GLN A 262 13.94 -17.70 9.28
C GLN A 262 13.78 -19.00 8.49
N VAL A 263 12.71 -19.74 8.76
CA VAL A 263 12.36 -20.96 8.02
C VAL A 263 12.19 -20.65 6.53
N TRP A 264 11.50 -19.55 6.24
CA TRP A 264 11.28 -19.05 4.88
C TRP A 264 12.27 -17.93 4.60
N SER A 265 13.42 -18.33 4.10
CA SER A 265 14.51 -17.45 3.75
C SER A 265 14.13 -16.40 2.70
N ILE A 266 14.65 -15.18 2.86
CA ILE A 266 14.55 -14.12 1.83
C ILE A 266 15.07 -14.56 0.47
N TRP A 267 16.01 -15.52 0.42
CA TRP A 267 16.58 -16.06 -0.82
C TRP A 267 15.59 -16.94 -1.57
N ILE A 268 14.63 -17.54 -0.87
CA ILE A 268 13.52 -18.26 -1.50
C ILE A 268 12.55 -17.23 -2.08
N PHE A 269 12.12 -16.25 -1.29
CA PHE A 269 11.21 -15.19 -1.76
C PHE A 269 11.80 -14.33 -2.87
N GLY A 270 13.13 -14.21 -2.97
CA GLY A 270 13.83 -13.48 -4.02
C GLY A 270 14.11 -14.29 -5.30
N SER A 271 13.52 -15.48 -5.47
CA SER A 271 13.80 -16.36 -6.62
C SER A 271 12.58 -17.16 -7.07
N LYS A 272 12.68 -17.81 -8.24
CA LYS A 272 11.64 -18.72 -8.76
C LYS A 272 11.41 -19.96 -7.89
N ARG A 273 12.30 -20.25 -6.94
CA ARG A 273 12.23 -21.41 -6.04
C ARG A 273 10.99 -21.42 -5.16
N ILE A 274 10.40 -20.26 -4.90
CA ILE A 274 9.12 -20.18 -4.18
C ILE A 274 7.95 -20.74 -4.99
N LEU A 275 8.06 -20.84 -6.31
CA LEU A 275 6.96 -21.27 -7.18
C LEU A 275 6.75 -22.79 -7.14
N THR A 276 7.71 -23.58 -6.66
CA THR A 276 7.58 -25.05 -6.60
C THR A 276 6.45 -25.50 -5.65
N ILE A 277 6.11 -24.67 -4.66
CA ILE A 277 5.05 -24.93 -3.68
C ILE A 277 3.67 -24.42 -4.14
N TRP A 278 3.60 -23.67 -5.24
CA TRP A 278 2.45 -22.83 -5.59
C TRP A 278 1.16 -23.61 -5.75
N ASP A 279 1.20 -24.74 -6.47
CA ASP A 279 0.00 -25.53 -6.78
C ASP A 279 -0.70 -26.07 -5.54
N ALA A 280 0.07 -26.40 -4.50
CA ALA A 280 -0.46 -26.85 -3.21
C ALA A 280 -0.89 -25.64 -2.36
N LEU A 281 -0.05 -24.61 -2.28
CA LEU A 281 -0.31 -23.39 -1.51
C LEU A 281 -1.61 -22.70 -1.96
N LYS A 282 -1.84 -22.54 -3.27
CA LYS A 282 -3.04 -21.90 -3.82
C LYS A 282 -4.34 -22.60 -3.40
N LYS A 283 -4.31 -23.93 -3.27
CA LYS A 283 -5.48 -24.75 -2.88
C LYS A 283 -5.67 -24.80 -1.37
N SER A 284 -4.66 -24.43 -0.60
CA SER A 284 -4.70 -24.50 0.86
C SER A 284 -5.76 -23.56 1.46
N PRO A 285 -6.27 -23.88 2.67
CA PRO A 285 -7.14 -22.96 3.43
C PRO A 285 -6.48 -21.62 3.75
N ILE A 286 -5.15 -21.56 3.80
CA ILE A 286 -4.38 -20.31 4.04
C ILE A 286 -4.68 -19.27 2.97
N ILE A 287 -4.71 -19.69 1.70
CA ILE A 287 -4.94 -18.80 0.56
C ILE A 287 -6.43 -18.72 0.23
N THR A 288 -7.14 -19.85 0.18
CA THR A 288 -8.57 -19.86 -0.19
C THR A 288 -9.49 -19.18 0.83
N ARG A 289 -9.05 -19.08 2.10
CA ARG A 289 -9.74 -18.33 3.16
C ARG A 289 -9.03 -17.04 3.56
N PHE A 290 -8.05 -16.60 2.77
CA PHE A 290 -7.40 -15.31 2.97
C PHE A 290 -8.43 -14.19 2.98
N ARG A 291 -8.35 -13.32 3.99
CA ARG A 291 -9.19 -12.12 4.09
C ARG A 291 -8.40 -10.97 4.70
N TRP A 292 -8.60 -9.77 4.19
CA TRP A 292 -8.13 -8.53 4.82
C TRP A 292 -8.98 -8.21 6.06
N SER A 293 -8.42 -7.50 7.04
CA SER A 293 -9.18 -7.08 8.22
C SER A 293 -10.33 -6.14 7.87
N LYS A 294 -11.29 -6.00 8.80
CA LYS A 294 -12.39 -5.03 8.66
C LYS A 294 -11.85 -3.60 8.55
N LEU A 295 -10.75 -3.26 9.22
CA LEU A 295 -10.10 -1.96 9.12
C LEU A 295 -9.69 -1.62 7.70
N ILE A 296 -9.10 -2.61 7.00
CA ILE A 296 -8.67 -2.50 5.60
C ILE A 296 -9.87 -2.46 4.66
N GLU A 297 -10.85 -3.35 4.85
CA GLU A 297 -12.07 -3.39 4.04
C GLU A 297 -12.87 -2.08 4.15
N ASP A 298 -13.00 -1.52 5.35
CA ASP A 298 -13.68 -0.23 5.59
C ASP A 298 -12.89 0.94 4.97
N GLY A 299 -11.56 0.90 5.04
CA GLY A 299 -10.68 1.89 4.42
C GLY A 299 -10.80 1.89 2.89
N PHE A 300 -10.84 0.71 2.28
CA PHE A 300 -11.13 0.54 0.87
C PHE A 300 -12.52 1.09 0.52
N MET A 301 -13.56 0.70 1.27
CA MET A 301 -14.94 1.07 0.96
C MET A 301 -15.16 2.58 1.03
N LYS A 302 -14.62 3.24 2.06
CA LYS A 302 -14.68 4.70 2.21
C LYS A 302 -14.06 5.43 1.02
N ASN A 303 -13.06 4.83 0.37
CA ASN A 303 -12.27 5.46 -0.68
C ASN A 303 -12.61 4.98 -2.10
N ARG A 304 -13.57 4.08 -2.27
CA ARG A 304 -13.93 3.48 -3.57
C ARG A 304 -14.16 4.51 -4.69
N ARG A 305 -14.70 5.69 -4.34
CA ARG A 305 -14.95 6.79 -5.29
C ARG A 305 -13.73 7.26 -6.07
N TYR A 306 -12.51 7.00 -5.59
CA TYR A 306 -11.28 7.40 -6.28
C TYR A 306 -10.90 6.46 -7.43
N PHE A 307 -11.40 5.23 -7.42
CA PHE A 307 -10.95 4.18 -8.34
C PHE A 307 -12.07 3.28 -8.90
N THR A 308 -13.34 3.59 -8.61
CA THR A 308 -14.51 2.94 -9.22
C THR A 308 -15.49 3.96 -9.79
N ASP A 309 -16.34 3.55 -10.73
CA ASP A 309 -17.56 4.33 -11.00
C ASP A 309 -18.48 4.25 -9.79
N THR A 310 -18.86 5.41 -9.26
CA THR A 310 -19.89 5.55 -8.24
C THR A 310 -21.11 6.13 -8.94
N SER A 311 -22.09 5.28 -9.26
CA SER A 311 -23.44 5.74 -9.57
C SER A 311 -24.33 5.45 -8.38
N TRP A 312 -25.30 6.33 -8.10
CA TRP A 312 -26.24 6.16 -6.99
C TRP A 312 -26.95 4.79 -7.02
N LEU A 313 -27.22 4.25 -8.22
CA LEU A 313 -27.77 2.90 -8.41
C LEU A 313 -26.78 1.80 -8.00
N ARG A 314 -25.50 1.90 -8.40
CA ARG A 314 -24.46 0.94 -7.97
C ARG A 314 -24.15 1.04 -6.49
N ASP A 315 -24.24 2.23 -5.91
CA ASP A 315 -24.10 2.42 -4.47
C ASP A 315 -25.27 1.81 -3.69
N PHE A 316 -26.47 1.72 -4.31
CA PHE A 316 -27.66 1.08 -3.74
C PHE A 316 -27.58 -0.46 -3.80
N PHE A 317 -27.01 -1.03 -4.87
CA PHE A 317 -26.68 -2.45 -4.97
C PHE A 317 -25.28 -2.69 -4.38
N TRP A 318 -25.18 -2.65 -3.05
CA TRP A 318 -23.94 -2.92 -2.31
C TRP A 318 -23.34 -4.27 -2.68
N SER A 319 -22.30 -4.29 -3.53
CA SER A 319 -21.45 -5.47 -3.65
C SER A 319 -20.56 -5.57 -2.39
N PRO A 320 -20.53 -6.72 -1.71
CA PRO A 320 -19.61 -6.91 -0.59
C PRO A 320 -18.16 -6.76 -1.06
N VAL A 321 -17.28 -6.29 -0.17
CA VAL A 321 -15.83 -6.17 -0.50
C VAL A 321 -15.27 -7.54 -0.83
N TYR A 322 -15.61 -8.54 -0.01
CA TYR A 322 -15.31 -9.95 -0.22
C TYR A 322 -16.38 -10.60 -1.12
N PRO A 323 -16.03 -11.38 -2.16
CA PRO A 323 -14.77 -12.10 -2.35
C PRO A 323 -13.73 -11.38 -3.22
N TYR A 324 -13.51 -10.07 -3.05
CA TYR A 324 -12.51 -9.23 -3.75
C TYR A 324 -12.53 -9.40 -5.27
N ASP A 325 -13.71 -9.27 -5.86
CA ASP A 325 -13.88 -9.30 -7.32
C ASP A 325 -13.13 -8.15 -8.00
N VAL A 326 -12.67 -8.43 -9.22
CA VAL A 326 -12.01 -7.45 -10.10
C VAL A 326 -12.91 -6.23 -10.31
N ILE A 327 -12.32 -5.04 -10.29
CA ILE A 327 -12.93 -3.77 -10.63
C ILE A 327 -12.70 -3.50 -12.12
N PRO A 328 -13.74 -3.58 -12.97
CA PRO A 328 -13.60 -3.29 -14.38
C PRO A 328 -13.16 -1.84 -14.62
N GLY A 329 -12.23 -1.65 -15.56
CA GLY A 329 -11.71 -0.35 -15.97
C GLY A 329 -10.62 0.23 -15.07
N LEU A 330 -10.22 -0.46 -13.99
CA LEU A 330 -9.19 0.01 -13.07
C LEU A 330 -7.78 -0.48 -13.44
N LEU A 331 -6.90 0.47 -13.71
CA LEU A 331 -5.45 0.29 -13.81
C LEU A 331 -4.80 0.69 -12.47
N VAL A 332 -4.06 -0.22 -11.84
CA VAL A 332 -3.29 0.09 -10.63
C VAL A 332 -1.80 0.12 -10.97
N LEU A 333 -1.11 1.17 -10.52
CA LEU A 333 0.33 1.35 -10.70
C LEU A 333 1.01 1.28 -9.33
N HIS A 334 1.87 0.29 -9.08
CA HIS A 334 2.70 0.26 -7.89
C HIS A 334 4.07 0.86 -8.18
N ILE A 335 4.29 2.08 -7.69
CA ILE A 335 5.47 2.89 -7.96
C ILE A 335 6.20 3.20 -6.67
N ARG A 336 7.36 2.57 -6.50
CA ARG A 336 8.27 2.82 -5.37
C ARG A 336 9.16 4.04 -5.66
N ARG A 337 9.26 4.91 -4.66
CA ARG A 337 10.04 6.15 -4.63
C ARG A 337 10.76 6.28 -3.29
N GLY A 338 11.27 7.47 -2.96
CA GLY A 338 11.95 7.73 -1.69
C GLY A 338 13.30 7.02 -1.63
N ASP A 339 13.56 6.31 -0.54
CA ASP A 339 14.74 5.48 -0.26
C ASP A 339 14.92 4.28 -1.20
N PHE A 340 13.97 4.06 -2.12
CA PHE A 340 13.98 2.89 -2.98
C PHE A 340 15.00 2.95 -4.12
N GLU A 341 15.50 4.13 -4.50
CA GLU A 341 16.56 4.24 -5.51
C GLU A 341 17.83 3.50 -5.08
N GLU A 342 18.25 3.68 -3.82
CA GLU A 342 19.40 2.97 -3.25
C GLU A 342 19.17 1.46 -3.20
N HIS A 343 17.94 1.02 -2.92
CA HIS A 343 17.55 -0.39 -3.00
C HIS A 343 17.68 -0.94 -4.43
N CYS A 344 17.29 -0.17 -5.45
CA CYS A 344 17.47 -0.57 -6.85
C CYS A 344 18.95 -0.71 -7.22
N LEU A 345 19.81 0.19 -6.72
CA LEU A 345 21.26 0.07 -6.89
C LEU A 345 21.82 -1.16 -6.15
N HIS A 346 21.26 -1.51 -4.99
CA HIS A 346 21.61 -2.74 -4.30
C HIS A 346 21.26 -3.98 -5.15
N PHE A 347 20.05 -4.05 -5.71
CA PHE A 347 19.66 -5.14 -6.61
C PHE A 347 20.60 -5.25 -7.82
N ALA A 348 21.00 -4.11 -8.39
CA ALA A 348 21.97 -4.08 -9.47
C ALA A 348 23.33 -4.67 -9.06
N ARG A 349 23.85 -4.31 -7.88
CA ARG A 349 25.15 -4.80 -7.38
C ARG A 349 25.18 -6.31 -7.18
N TRP A 350 24.04 -6.89 -6.81
CA TRP A 350 23.94 -8.30 -6.46
C TRP A 350 23.31 -9.18 -7.54
N GLY A 351 22.98 -8.60 -8.71
CA GLY A 351 22.37 -9.36 -9.80
C GLY A 351 21.02 -9.97 -9.40
N SER A 352 20.26 -9.27 -8.56
CA SER A 352 19.02 -9.81 -7.99
C SER A 352 17.95 -10.08 -9.06
N GLN A 353 17.24 -11.19 -8.92
CA GLN A 353 16.02 -11.44 -9.69
C GLN A 353 14.84 -10.64 -9.13
N TRP A 354 13.72 -10.68 -9.84
CA TRP A 354 12.43 -10.25 -9.28
C TRP A 354 12.02 -11.09 -8.08
N ASN A 355 11.13 -10.57 -7.24
CA ASN A 355 10.53 -11.34 -6.16
C ASN A 355 9.73 -12.53 -6.75
N GLY A 356 9.73 -13.68 -6.08
CA GLY A 356 9.42 -14.95 -6.69
C GLY A 356 8.01 -15.08 -7.28
N PHE A 357 6.96 -14.55 -6.63
CA PHE A 357 5.61 -14.54 -7.23
C PHE A 357 5.42 -13.52 -8.35
N ASN A 358 6.38 -12.65 -8.61
CA ASN A 358 6.42 -11.84 -9.83
C ASN A 358 7.08 -12.58 -11.00
N GLN A 359 7.45 -13.86 -10.82
CA GLN A 359 8.20 -14.64 -11.81
C GLN A 359 7.47 -15.88 -12.32
N PHE A 360 6.14 -15.96 -12.14
CA PHE A 360 5.33 -17.02 -12.75
C PHE A 360 5.61 -17.12 -14.25
N PRO A 361 5.80 -18.33 -14.82
CA PRO A 361 6.10 -18.52 -16.24
C PRO A 361 5.02 -17.95 -17.18
N GLU A 362 3.77 -17.89 -16.73
CA GLU A 362 2.62 -17.40 -17.48
C GLU A 362 2.53 -15.87 -17.53
N LEU A 363 3.35 -15.16 -16.72
CA LEU A 363 3.36 -13.70 -16.71
C LEU A 363 4.03 -13.17 -17.99
N PRO A 364 3.43 -12.14 -18.63
CA PRO A 364 3.88 -11.66 -19.93
C PRO A 364 5.24 -10.96 -19.86
N ASP A 365 5.52 -10.25 -18.77
CA ASP A 365 6.82 -9.60 -18.58
C ASP A 365 7.71 -10.50 -17.74
N GLN A 366 8.98 -10.56 -18.12
CA GLN A 366 10.00 -11.36 -17.47
C GLN A 366 11.26 -10.50 -17.33
N PHE A 367 12.06 -10.78 -16.30
CA PHE A 367 13.33 -10.11 -16.09
C PHE A 367 14.47 -11.10 -16.03
N VAL A 368 15.48 -10.83 -16.85
CA VAL A 368 16.75 -11.56 -16.85
C VAL A 368 17.81 -10.59 -16.33
N PRO A 369 18.40 -10.85 -15.16
CA PRO A 369 19.49 -10.04 -14.65
C PRO A 369 20.61 -9.89 -15.69
N PRO A 370 21.09 -8.65 -15.95
CA PRO A 370 22.26 -8.45 -16.79
C PRO A 370 23.50 -9.08 -16.15
N THR A 371 24.49 -9.44 -16.98
CA THR A 371 25.76 -10.00 -16.50
C THR A 371 26.43 -9.03 -15.52
N PRO A 372 26.75 -9.46 -14.28
CA PRO A 372 27.39 -8.59 -13.30
C PRO A 372 28.83 -8.25 -13.70
N ALA A 373 29.32 -7.08 -13.28
CA ALA A 373 30.72 -6.66 -13.49
C ALA A 373 31.71 -7.40 -12.56
N GLY A 374 31.18 -8.03 -11.51
CA GLY A 374 31.93 -8.70 -10.45
C GLY A 374 31.05 -8.85 -9.22
N ARG A 375 31.55 -9.50 -8.17
CA ARG A 375 30.79 -9.68 -6.93
C ARG A 375 30.52 -8.32 -6.28
N GLY A 376 29.25 -7.97 -6.10
CA GLY A 376 28.84 -6.69 -5.51
C GLY A 376 29.02 -5.48 -6.43
N GLN A 377 29.20 -5.70 -7.74
CA GLN A 377 29.44 -4.65 -8.73
C GLN A 377 28.51 -4.80 -9.94
N PHE A 378 28.05 -3.68 -10.49
CA PHE A 378 27.27 -3.62 -11.74
C PHE A 378 28.08 -2.89 -12.83
N THR A 379 27.76 -3.15 -14.10
CA THR A 379 28.15 -2.23 -15.19
C THR A 379 27.17 -1.05 -15.25
N GLU A 380 27.53 0.05 -15.90
CA GLU A 380 26.60 1.17 -16.07
C GLU A 380 25.36 0.77 -16.88
N GLU A 381 25.53 -0.08 -17.91
CA GLU A 381 24.41 -0.63 -18.67
C GLU A 381 23.51 -1.50 -17.79
N GLY A 382 24.11 -2.33 -16.93
CA GLY A 382 23.37 -3.14 -15.96
C GLY A 382 22.58 -2.26 -14.99
N LYS A 383 23.21 -1.21 -14.45
CA LYS A 383 22.55 -0.22 -13.58
C LYS A 383 21.32 0.40 -14.25
N ASP A 384 21.46 0.84 -15.50
CA ASP A 384 20.37 1.48 -16.23
C ASP A 384 19.22 0.51 -16.54
N ILE A 385 19.52 -0.77 -16.80
CA ILE A 385 18.52 -1.83 -16.92
C ILE A 385 17.75 -1.96 -15.60
N TYR A 386 18.45 -2.11 -14.45
CA TYR A 386 17.78 -2.20 -13.16
C TYR A 386 16.94 -0.97 -12.84
N LEU A 387 17.45 0.24 -13.06
CA LEU A 387 16.72 1.47 -12.80
C LEU A 387 15.45 1.58 -13.65
N ARG A 388 15.47 1.12 -14.90
CA ARG A 388 14.27 1.11 -15.75
C ARG A 388 13.16 0.21 -15.20
N HIS A 389 13.50 -0.95 -14.64
CA HIS A 389 12.51 -1.90 -14.08
C HIS A 389 12.17 -1.63 -12.60
N CYS A 390 13.06 -0.96 -11.86
CA CYS A 390 12.95 -0.79 -10.42
C CYS A 390 12.56 0.65 -10.01
N PHE A 391 13.01 1.65 -10.76
CA PHE A 391 12.82 3.07 -10.46
C PHE A 391 12.56 3.89 -11.74
N PRO A 392 11.55 3.52 -12.56
CA PRO A 392 11.34 4.16 -13.85
C PRO A 392 11.04 5.65 -13.70
N ASP A 393 11.50 6.47 -14.64
CA ASP A 393 11.12 7.89 -14.69
C ASP A 393 9.66 8.08 -15.16
N ILE A 394 9.16 9.33 -15.11
CA ILE A 394 7.76 9.63 -15.50
C ILE A 394 7.49 9.27 -16.97
N GLY A 395 8.43 9.56 -17.88
CA GLY A 395 8.28 9.24 -19.30
C GLY A 395 8.20 7.75 -19.55
N GLN A 396 9.04 6.97 -18.87
CA GLN A 396 9.03 5.51 -18.89
C GLN A 396 7.70 4.96 -18.35
N ILE A 397 7.19 5.49 -17.24
CA ILE A 397 5.88 5.10 -16.68
C ILE A 397 4.75 5.37 -17.68
N VAL A 398 4.71 6.56 -18.27
CA VAL A 398 3.66 6.95 -19.23
C VAL A 398 3.72 6.09 -20.48
N ALA A 399 4.91 5.83 -21.01
CA ALA A 399 5.11 4.93 -22.14
C ALA A 399 4.62 3.52 -21.83
N ARG A 400 4.94 3.00 -20.63
CA ARG A 400 4.52 1.68 -20.19
C ARG A 400 3.00 1.57 -20.02
N VAL A 401 2.36 2.60 -19.47
CA VAL A 401 0.90 2.68 -19.35
C VAL A 401 0.24 2.69 -20.73
N ALA A 402 0.79 3.44 -21.69
CA ALA A 402 0.27 3.47 -23.06
C ALA A 402 0.38 2.10 -23.74
N GLU A 403 1.52 1.41 -23.59
CA GLU A 403 1.73 0.06 -24.10
C GLU A 403 0.71 -0.93 -23.52
N VAL A 404 0.56 -0.97 -22.19
CA VAL A 404 -0.35 -1.89 -21.51
C VAL A 404 -1.80 -1.62 -21.90
N ARG A 405 -2.20 -0.36 -22.08
CA ARG A 405 -3.55 0.01 -22.51
C ARG A 405 -3.88 -0.47 -23.93
N ALA A 406 -2.87 -0.66 -24.79
CA ALA A 406 -3.05 -1.19 -26.14
C ALA A 406 -3.23 -2.72 -26.20
N THR A 407 -3.03 -3.43 -25.08
CA THR A 407 -3.19 -4.88 -25.01
C THR A 407 -4.67 -5.29 -24.83
N PRO A 408 -5.04 -6.55 -25.10
CA PRO A 408 -6.38 -7.06 -24.81
C PRO A 408 -6.80 -6.87 -23.35
N ALA A 409 -5.90 -7.18 -22.39
CA ALA A 409 -6.15 -6.98 -20.96
C ALA A 409 -6.38 -5.50 -20.58
N GLY A 410 -5.76 -4.58 -21.33
CA GLY A 410 -5.88 -3.13 -21.15
C GLY A 410 -7.13 -2.49 -21.75
N GLN A 411 -7.96 -3.24 -22.47
CA GLN A 411 -9.18 -2.69 -23.06
C GLN A 411 -10.18 -2.24 -22.00
N GLY A 412 -10.78 -1.07 -22.19
CA GLY A 412 -11.77 -0.51 -21.26
C GLY A 412 -11.19 0.13 -19.99
N LEU A 413 -9.87 0.21 -19.86
CA LEU A 413 -9.22 0.96 -18.77
C LEU A 413 -9.59 2.46 -18.84
N LYS A 414 -10.05 2.98 -17.70
CA LYS A 414 -10.58 4.35 -17.55
C LYS A 414 -10.30 4.97 -16.19
N HIS A 415 -9.79 4.22 -15.22
CA HIS A 415 -9.34 4.74 -13.94
C HIS A 415 -7.89 4.34 -13.70
N ILE A 416 -7.08 5.27 -13.20
CA ILE A 416 -5.74 4.99 -12.68
C ILE A 416 -5.74 5.19 -11.18
N TYR A 417 -5.17 4.22 -10.47
CA TYR A 417 -4.81 4.37 -9.06
C TYR A 417 -3.33 4.10 -8.85
N ILE A 418 -2.62 5.06 -8.25
CA ILE A 418 -1.16 5.02 -8.06
C ILE A 418 -0.82 4.69 -6.60
N MET A 419 -0.37 3.47 -6.35
CA MET A 419 0.17 3.03 -5.07
C MET A 419 1.62 3.50 -4.93
N THR A 420 1.92 4.40 -3.99
CA THR A 420 3.26 5.02 -3.94
C THR A 420 3.60 5.70 -2.62
N ASN A 421 4.89 5.70 -2.29
CA ASN A 421 5.49 6.53 -1.23
C ASN A 421 6.12 7.83 -1.78
N GLY A 422 5.84 8.20 -3.03
CA GLY A 422 6.36 9.41 -3.68
C GLY A 422 5.95 10.72 -2.98
N LYS A 423 6.72 11.78 -3.24
CA LYS A 423 6.44 13.16 -2.81
C LYS A 423 5.29 13.75 -3.65
N SER A 424 4.46 14.60 -3.05
CA SER A 424 3.27 15.16 -3.71
C SER A 424 3.58 15.86 -5.04
N LEU A 425 4.60 16.73 -5.08
CA LEU A 425 4.96 17.44 -6.32
C LEU A 425 5.31 16.50 -7.48
N TRP A 426 6.08 15.44 -7.20
CA TRP A 426 6.42 14.43 -8.20
C TRP A 426 5.18 13.67 -8.68
N LEU A 427 4.23 13.40 -7.77
CA LEU A 427 2.96 12.76 -8.11
C LEU A 427 2.06 13.65 -8.94
N ASP A 428 2.03 14.95 -8.67
CA ASP A 428 1.26 15.90 -9.45
C ASP A 428 1.75 15.94 -10.90
N ASP A 429 3.06 15.94 -11.10
CA ASP A 429 3.65 15.89 -12.44
C ASP A 429 3.36 14.55 -13.14
N LEU A 430 3.48 13.42 -12.44
CA LEU A 430 3.08 12.12 -13.00
C LEU A 430 1.59 12.10 -13.39
N LYS A 431 0.69 12.58 -12.53
CA LYS A 431 -0.75 12.64 -12.81
C LYS A 431 -1.04 13.50 -14.05
N LYS A 432 -0.37 14.64 -14.19
CA LYS A 432 -0.48 15.50 -15.38
C LYS A 432 -0.05 14.78 -16.65
N GLU A 433 1.11 14.11 -16.63
CA GLU A 433 1.60 13.39 -17.82
C GLU A 433 0.71 12.19 -18.18
N LEU A 434 0.21 11.43 -17.20
CA LEU A 434 -0.77 10.37 -17.44
C LEU A 434 -2.08 10.90 -18.03
N ALA A 435 -2.55 12.07 -17.56
CA ALA A 435 -3.77 12.70 -18.08
C ALA A 435 -3.65 13.07 -19.56
N LYS A 436 -2.45 13.42 -20.05
CA LYS A 436 -2.21 13.72 -21.48
C LYS A 436 -2.46 12.53 -22.40
N LEU A 437 -2.42 11.28 -21.89
CA LEU A 437 -2.80 10.10 -22.67
C LEU A 437 -4.30 10.05 -23.01
N GLY A 438 -5.14 10.85 -22.34
CA GLY A 438 -6.58 10.96 -22.58
C GLY A 438 -7.39 9.71 -22.23
N GLY A 439 -8.71 9.85 -22.16
CA GLY A 439 -9.64 8.74 -21.90
C GLY A 439 -9.54 8.13 -20.50
N TRP A 440 -9.09 8.92 -19.53
CA TRP A 440 -9.16 8.61 -18.10
C TRP A 440 -10.28 9.42 -17.45
N ASP A 441 -11.18 8.75 -16.74
CA ASP A 441 -12.21 9.40 -15.93
C ASP A 441 -11.62 9.85 -14.58
N LYS A 442 -10.66 9.08 -14.05
CA LYS A 442 -10.07 9.29 -12.72
C LYS A 442 -8.59 8.94 -12.73
N ILE A 443 -7.78 9.77 -12.09
CA ILE A 443 -6.36 9.49 -11.78
C ILE A 443 -6.16 9.86 -10.31
N ALA A 444 -6.04 8.85 -9.45
CA ALA A 444 -5.86 9.00 -8.02
C ALA A 444 -4.59 8.27 -7.52
N SER A 445 -4.19 8.50 -6.29
CA SER A 445 -3.04 7.86 -5.65
C SER A 445 -3.29 7.55 -4.16
N SER A 446 -2.34 6.85 -3.52
CA SER A 446 -2.32 6.66 -2.06
C SER A 446 -2.44 7.97 -1.28
N ARG A 447 -1.97 9.08 -1.87
CA ARG A 447 -2.06 10.42 -1.27
C ARG A 447 -3.45 11.05 -1.44
N ASP A 448 -4.39 10.47 -2.18
CA ASP A 448 -5.76 10.99 -2.24
C ASP A 448 -6.70 10.28 -1.25
N LEU A 449 -6.27 9.17 -0.65
CA LEU A 449 -7.08 8.41 0.29
C LEU A 449 -7.39 9.22 1.56
N GLN A 450 -8.66 9.18 1.95
CA GLN A 450 -9.19 9.71 3.20
C GLN A 450 -9.18 8.63 4.29
N LEU A 451 -8.04 8.46 4.93
CA LEU A 451 -7.81 7.47 5.97
C LEU A 451 -8.06 8.04 7.37
N ASN A 452 -8.71 7.25 8.24
CA ASN A 452 -8.73 7.57 9.66
C ASN A 452 -7.34 7.33 10.30
N TRP A 453 -7.17 7.70 11.56
CA TRP A 453 -5.87 7.62 12.24
C TRP A 453 -5.29 6.20 12.27
N GLU A 454 -6.11 5.19 12.53
CA GLU A 454 -5.69 3.78 12.53
C GLU A 454 -5.32 3.27 11.14
N GLN A 455 -6.06 3.69 10.12
CA GLN A 455 -5.82 3.29 8.74
C GLN A 455 -4.52 3.87 8.17
N GLN A 456 -4.03 5.00 8.69
CA GLN A 456 -2.80 5.61 8.18
C GLN A 456 -1.57 4.71 8.34
N PHE A 457 -1.48 3.94 9.43
CA PHE A 457 -0.33 3.05 9.70
C PHE A 457 -0.48 1.65 9.07
N VAL A 458 -1.62 1.39 8.42
CA VAL A 458 -1.88 0.17 7.64
C VAL A 458 -2.28 0.47 6.19
N ALA A 459 -1.98 1.69 5.72
CA ALA A 459 -2.40 2.20 4.41
C ALA A 459 -1.90 1.33 3.25
N GLN A 460 -0.71 0.74 3.39
CA GLN A 460 -0.12 -0.20 2.44
C GLN A 460 -1.02 -1.41 2.18
N SER A 461 -1.74 -1.89 3.19
CA SER A 461 -2.67 -3.03 3.03
C SER A 461 -3.94 -2.62 2.30
N ILE A 462 -4.40 -1.37 2.45
CA ILE A 462 -5.50 -0.80 1.67
C ILE A 462 -5.09 -0.69 0.21
N ASP A 463 -3.89 -0.19 -0.06
CA ASP A 463 -3.31 -0.15 -1.40
C ASP A 463 -3.22 -1.56 -2.02
N MET A 464 -2.76 -2.55 -1.26
CA MET A 464 -2.70 -3.94 -1.72
C MET A 464 -4.07 -4.50 -2.07
N LEU A 465 -5.11 -4.21 -1.28
CA LEU A 465 -6.49 -4.61 -1.60
C LEU A 465 -6.99 -3.94 -2.89
N ILE A 466 -6.66 -2.66 -3.13
CA ILE A 466 -7.00 -1.99 -4.40
C ILE A 466 -6.27 -2.67 -5.57
N GLY A 467 -4.97 -2.91 -5.44
CA GLY A 467 -4.15 -3.61 -6.44
C GLY A 467 -4.61 -5.04 -6.73
N GLN A 468 -4.98 -5.79 -5.69
CA GLN A 468 -5.52 -7.15 -5.82
C GLN A 468 -6.76 -7.15 -6.72
N ARG A 469 -7.60 -6.12 -6.60
CA ARG A 469 -8.87 -5.99 -7.33
C ARG A 469 -8.75 -5.25 -8.66
N ALA A 470 -7.56 -4.82 -9.08
CA ALA A 470 -7.40 -4.10 -10.34
C ALA A 470 -7.84 -4.94 -11.55
N GLN A 471 -8.34 -4.32 -12.62
CA GLN A 471 -8.42 -5.01 -13.90
C GLN A 471 -7.01 -5.33 -14.37
N VAL A 472 -6.13 -4.34 -14.38
CA VAL A 472 -4.71 -4.50 -14.71
C VAL A 472 -3.84 -3.90 -13.60
N LEU A 473 -2.81 -4.62 -13.21
CA LEU A 473 -1.76 -4.14 -12.30
C LEU A 473 -0.47 -3.95 -13.09
N ILE A 474 0.17 -2.78 -12.97
CA ILE A 474 1.59 -2.59 -13.34
C ILE A 474 2.37 -2.43 -12.04
N GLY A 475 3.14 -3.46 -11.71
CA GLY A 475 3.85 -3.56 -10.45
C GLY A 475 5.37 -3.38 -10.56
N ASN A 476 6.01 -3.18 -9.41
CA ASN A 476 7.46 -3.28 -9.31
C ASN A 476 7.88 -4.74 -9.08
N GLY A 477 8.57 -5.34 -10.04
CA GLY A 477 8.95 -6.76 -10.01
C GLY A 477 9.88 -7.14 -8.85
N PHE A 478 10.65 -6.21 -8.30
CA PHE A 478 11.53 -6.44 -7.14
C PHE A 478 10.80 -6.34 -5.80
N SER A 479 9.59 -5.79 -5.77
CA SER A 479 8.87 -5.55 -4.53
C SER A 479 8.09 -6.77 -4.07
N SER A 480 8.30 -7.17 -2.81
CA SER A 480 7.46 -8.16 -2.09
C SER A 480 6.01 -7.72 -1.98
N LEU A 481 5.73 -6.42 -1.89
CA LEU A 481 4.37 -5.89 -1.87
C LEU A 481 3.64 -6.19 -3.19
N THR A 482 4.28 -5.97 -4.34
CA THR A 482 3.75 -6.40 -5.64
C THR A 482 3.58 -7.92 -5.68
N SER A 483 4.59 -8.65 -5.22
CA SER A 483 4.62 -10.12 -5.22
C SER A 483 3.42 -10.72 -4.50
N ASN A 484 3.06 -10.17 -3.34
CA ASN A 484 1.87 -10.58 -2.60
C ASN A 484 0.57 -10.28 -3.35
N ILE A 485 0.48 -9.14 -4.03
CA ILE A 485 -0.69 -8.81 -4.85
C ILE A 485 -0.81 -9.81 -6.01
N VAL A 486 0.28 -10.09 -6.71
CA VAL A 486 0.30 -11.05 -7.83
C VAL A 486 -0.04 -12.45 -7.34
N MET A 487 0.54 -12.90 -6.23
CA MET A 487 0.18 -14.17 -5.57
C MET A 487 -1.34 -14.24 -5.31
N LEU A 488 -1.93 -13.22 -4.69
CA LEU A 488 -3.36 -13.19 -4.39
C LEU A 488 -4.26 -13.11 -5.65
N ARG A 489 -3.77 -12.50 -6.74
CA ARG A 489 -4.48 -12.44 -8.03
C ARG A 489 -4.44 -13.78 -8.74
N MET A 490 -3.28 -14.41 -8.81
CA MET A 490 -3.08 -15.74 -9.39
C MET A 490 -3.84 -16.82 -8.61
N ALA A 491 -3.95 -16.66 -7.27
CA ALA A 491 -4.76 -17.53 -6.42
C ALA A 491 -6.25 -17.54 -6.79
N LYS A 492 -6.73 -16.43 -7.37
CA LYS A 492 -8.12 -16.25 -7.82
C LYS A 492 -8.33 -16.51 -9.30
N ASP A 493 -7.34 -17.06 -9.97
CA ASP A 493 -7.39 -17.32 -11.41
C ASP A 493 -7.66 -16.03 -12.21
N ILE A 494 -7.27 -14.86 -11.68
CA ILE A 494 -7.27 -13.63 -12.46
C ILE A 494 -6.24 -13.80 -13.59
N PRO A 495 -6.60 -13.53 -14.87
CA PRO A 495 -5.75 -13.84 -16.01
C PRO A 495 -4.31 -13.31 -15.86
N PRO A 496 -3.27 -14.13 -16.11
CA PRO A 496 -1.88 -13.73 -15.91
C PRO A 496 -1.46 -12.49 -16.69
N ASP A 497 -2.01 -12.29 -17.89
CA ASP A 497 -1.74 -11.15 -18.78
C ASP A 497 -2.20 -9.79 -18.21
N THR A 498 -3.00 -9.80 -17.14
CA THR A 498 -3.39 -8.60 -16.38
C THR A 498 -2.38 -8.19 -15.30
N ASN A 499 -1.35 -8.99 -15.06
CA ASN A 499 -0.25 -8.69 -14.15
C ASN A 499 0.97 -8.28 -14.97
N ARG A 500 1.28 -6.99 -14.96
CA ARG A 500 2.38 -6.39 -15.72
C ARG A 500 3.43 -5.82 -14.79
N PHE A 501 4.63 -5.59 -15.30
CA PHE A 501 5.73 -4.97 -14.55
C PHE A 501 6.35 -3.80 -15.32
N TRP A 502 7.08 -2.94 -14.60
CA TRP A 502 7.88 -1.86 -15.18
C TRP A 502 8.98 -2.37 -16.10
#